data_AF-A0A8J7J5Q5-F1
#
_entry.id   AF-A0A8J7J5Q5-F1
#
_cell.length_a   1.000
_cell.length_b   1.000
_cell.length_c   1.000
_cell.angle_alpha   90.00
_cell.angle_beta   90.00
_cell.angle_gamma   90.00
#
_symmetry.space_group_name_H-M   'P 1'
#
loop_
_entity.id
_entity.type
_entity.pdbx_description
1 polymer ?
#
loop_
_entity_poly.entity_id
_entity_poly.type
_entity_poly.pdbx_seq_one_letter_code
_entity_poly.pdbx_strand_id
1 'polypeptide(L)'
;MATLDPASGHRGIDLLFLGEDGVRQGPVQSIGAGAGGSRSFPTLAERADGTLVLTYTDGTVADENPLQVAFFERTDIANKLVGSSVADDLTGTAGHDTIFGHDGNDIISGRKGDDLLRGGAGNDAIEGGAGRDSLRGGDGDDVLNGGSDADGLAGHAGNDRINGGVGNDVLGGGQGDDILNGQSGRDVLKGGEGSDVLTGGVGRDTFIFVNGHAGQDRITDFDHSADTIRISLRAGNAADLQVTSAAGSTFIGIGTVDVELSGVVLGEADIVFQFV
;
A
#
# COMPACT_ATOMS: atom_id res chain seq x y z
N MET A 1 -19.57 -12.56 -3.73
CA MET A 1 -20.12 -13.49 -2.71
C MET A 1 -19.08 -13.53 -1.60
N ALA A 2 -19.22 -12.74 -0.54
CA ALA A 2 -18.20 -12.66 0.51
C ALA A 2 -18.42 -13.79 1.53
N THR A 3 -17.44 -14.68 1.67
CA THR A 3 -17.40 -15.69 2.74
C THR A 3 -16.72 -15.10 3.97
N LEU A 4 -17.44 -15.07 5.10
CA LEU A 4 -16.92 -14.59 6.39
C LEU A 4 -16.06 -15.68 7.05
N ASP A 5 -14.85 -15.30 7.48
CA ASP A 5 -13.95 -16.13 8.28
C ASP A 5 -14.51 -16.36 9.70
N PRO A 6 -14.76 -17.62 10.10
CA PRO A 6 -15.17 -17.99 11.46
C PRO A 6 -14.17 -17.63 12.57
N ALA A 7 -12.92 -17.27 12.26
CA ALA A 7 -11.87 -17.00 13.24
C ALA A 7 -11.89 -15.55 13.79
N SER A 8 -12.67 -14.63 13.20
CA SER A 8 -12.67 -13.20 13.57
C SER A 8 -13.38 -12.85 14.89
N GLY A 9 -13.93 -13.82 15.64
CA GLY A 9 -14.54 -13.56 16.95
C GLY A 9 -15.85 -12.74 16.92
N HIS A 10 -16.29 -12.26 15.75
CA HIS A 10 -17.60 -11.64 15.57
C HIS A 10 -18.70 -12.71 15.53
N ARG A 11 -19.55 -12.74 16.56
CA ARG A 11 -20.56 -13.79 16.78
C ARG A 11 -21.96 -13.44 16.27
N GLY A 12 -22.08 -12.63 15.23
CA GLY A 12 -23.37 -12.38 14.59
C GLY A 12 -23.36 -11.44 13.40
N ILE A 13 -24.46 -11.44 12.64
CA ILE A 13 -24.77 -10.47 11.58
C ILE A 13 -25.82 -9.51 12.15
N ASP A 14 -25.51 -8.22 12.21
CA ASP A 14 -26.50 -7.20 12.56
C ASP A 14 -27.27 -6.79 11.30
N LEU A 15 -28.57 -7.06 11.28
CA LEU A 15 -29.49 -6.61 10.23
C LEU A 15 -30.21 -5.33 10.69
N LEU A 16 -30.18 -4.29 9.86
CA LEU A 16 -30.88 -3.03 10.07
C LEU A 16 -31.96 -2.87 9.00
N PHE A 17 -33.23 -2.82 9.43
CA PHE A 17 -34.38 -2.64 8.55
C PHE A 17 -34.66 -1.15 8.33
N LEU A 18 -34.62 -0.71 7.07
CA LEU A 18 -34.99 0.64 6.64
C LEU A 18 -36.28 0.63 5.82
N GLY A 19 -37.01 1.74 5.83
CA GLY A 19 -38.13 1.99 4.93
C GLY A 19 -37.64 2.48 3.57
N GLU A 20 -38.55 2.62 2.60
CA GLU A 20 -38.24 3.14 1.26
C GLU A 20 -37.67 4.58 1.26
N ASP A 21 -37.83 5.29 2.37
CA ASP A 21 -37.30 6.62 2.65
C ASP A 21 -35.91 6.60 3.32
N GLY A 22 -35.32 5.42 3.53
CA GLY A 22 -34.04 5.25 4.24
C GLY A 22 -34.16 5.44 5.76
N VAL A 23 -35.36 5.61 6.31
CA VAL A 23 -35.57 5.79 7.75
C VAL A 23 -35.62 4.42 8.43
N ARG A 24 -34.94 4.30 9.57
CA ARG A 24 -34.92 3.08 10.39
C ARG A 24 -36.33 2.73 10.88
N GLN A 25 -36.80 1.54 10.49
CA GLN A 25 -38.14 1.06 10.83
C GLN A 25 -38.18 0.15 12.06
N GLY A 26 -37.04 -0.11 12.72
CA GLY A 26 -37.02 -0.94 13.91
C GLY A 26 -35.65 -1.08 14.58
N PRO A 27 -35.59 -1.79 15.72
CA PRO A 27 -34.33 -2.11 16.40
C PRO A 27 -33.37 -2.87 15.46
N VAL A 28 -32.06 -2.73 15.69
CA VAL A 28 -31.06 -3.56 15.00
C VAL A 28 -31.28 -5.00 15.46
N GLN A 29 -31.44 -5.94 14.53
CA GLN A 29 -31.55 -7.35 14.86
C GLN A 29 -30.18 -8.00 14.72
N SER A 30 -29.61 -8.39 15.86
CA SER A 30 -28.41 -9.21 15.90
C SER A 30 -28.79 -10.67 15.63
N ILE A 31 -28.42 -11.18 14.45
CA ILE A 31 -28.43 -12.61 14.18
C ILE A 31 -27.17 -13.18 14.82
N GLY A 32 -27.24 -13.42 16.13
CA GLY A 32 -26.19 -14.07 16.91
C GLY A 32 -26.44 -15.56 17.09
N ALA A 33 -25.36 -16.34 17.17
CA ALA A 33 -25.42 -17.75 17.53
C ALA A 33 -25.99 -17.91 18.95
N GLY A 34 -27.23 -18.40 19.05
CA GLY A 34 -27.81 -18.81 20.33
C GLY A 34 -26.95 -19.88 21.00
N ALA A 35 -26.65 -19.72 22.29
CA ALA A 35 -25.90 -20.68 23.06
C ALA A 35 -26.70 -21.99 23.20
N GLY A 36 -26.39 -22.97 22.36
CA GLY A 36 -26.87 -24.35 22.49
C GLY A 36 -28.05 -24.70 21.60
N GLY A 37 -27.77 -25.33 20.45
CA GLY A 37 -28.78 -25.89 19.55
C GLY A 37 -28.35 -25.78 18.09
N SER A 38 -28.63 -26.82 17.30
CA SER A 38 -28.20 -27.07 15.92
C SER A 38 -27.85 -25.84 15.06
N ARG A 39 -26.62 -25.83 14.51
CA ARG A 39 -26.09 -24.78 13.65
C ARG A 39 -26.85 -24.75 12.32
N SER A 40 -27.58 -23.68 12.11
CA SER A 40 -28.40 -23.48 10.95
C SER A 40 -28.39 -22.00 10.59
N PHE A 41 -27.54 -21.62 9.64
CA PHE A 41 -27.52 -20.27 9.11
C PHE A 41 -28.68 -20.11 8.12
N PRO A 42 -29.42 -19.00 8.14
CA PRO A 42 -30.40 -18.74 7.09
C PRO A 42 -29.70 -18.59 5.74
N THR A 43 -30.36 -19.03 4.67
CA THR A 43 -29.88 -18.85 3.30
C THR A 43 -30.46 -17.57 2.73
N LEU A 44 -29.61 -16.69 2.22
CA LEU A 44 -30.01 -15.51 1.46
C LEU A 44 -29.98 -15.84 -0.03
N ALA A 45 -31.09 -15.63 -0.74
CA ALA A 45 -31.18 -15.85 -2.18
C ALA A 45 -31.87 -14.67 -2.86
N GLU A 46 -31.38 -14.30 -4.05
CA GLU A 46 -32.02 -13.31 -4.92
C GLU A 46 -33.02 -14.01 -5.85
N ARG A 47 -34.26 -13.54 -5.89
CA ARG A 47 -35.29 -13.98 -6.84
C ARG A 47 -35.04 -13.39 -8.22
N ALA A 48 -35.66 -13.96 -9.25
CA ALA A 48 -35.52 -13.49 -10.63
C ALA A 48 -36.03 -12.05 -10.86
N ASP A 49 -36.76 -11.48 -9.90
CA ASP A 49 -37.26 -10.09 -9.89
C ASP A 49 -36.34 -9.12 -9.12
N GLY A 50 -35.19 -9.58 -8.64
CA GLY A 50 -34.21 -8.79 -7.88
C GLY A 50 -34.52 -8.65 -6.38
N THR A 51 -35.58 -9.30 -5.87
CA THR A 51 -35.87 -9.29 -4.43
C THR A 51 -35.01 -10.31 -3.68
N LEU A 52 -34.49 -9.90 -2.52
CA LEU A 52 -33.73 -10.77 -1.63
C LEU A 52 -34.64 -11.48 -0.63
N VAL A 53 -34.46 -12.79 -0.51
CA VAL A 53 -35.26 -13.68 0.34
C VAL A 53 -34.38 -14.34 1.38
N LEU A 54 -34.75 -14.19 2.64
CA LEU A 54 -34.12 -14.88 3.75
C LEU A 54 -34.93 -16.14 4.10
N THR A 55 -34.32 -17.32 3.95
CA THR A 55 -34.94 -18.61 4.29
C THR A 55 -34.27 -19.22 5.52
N TYR A 56 -35.03 -19.45 6.58
CA TYR A 56 -34.57 -20.16 7.76
C TYR A 56 -34.53 -21.67 7.50
N THR A 57 -33.75 -22.41 8.28
CA THR A 57 -33.59 -23.86 8.07
C THR A 57 -34.82 -24.69 8.38
N ASP A 58 -35.80 -24.13 9.08
CA ASP A 58 -37.12 -24.73 9.24
C ASP A 58 -38.05 -24.49 8.03
N GLY A 59 -37.53 -23.84 6.99
CA GLY A 59 -38.26 -23.51 5.77
C GLY A 59 -39.12 -22.25 5.89
N THR A 60 -39.09 -21.55 7.03
CA THR A 60 -39.80 -20.28 7.16
C THR A 60 -39.10 -19.20 6.32
N VAL A 61 -39.90 -18.36 5.67
CA VAL A 61 -39.43 -17.23 4.86
C VAL A 61 -39.76 -15.96 5.63
N ALA A 62 -38.77 -15.07 5.80
CA ALA A 62 -39.02 -13.76 6.40
C ALA A 62 -39.91 -12.92 5.45
N ASP A 63 -40.94 -12.30 6.03
CA ASP A 63 -42.12 -11.66 5.42
C ASP A 63 -41.93 -10.98 4.04
N GLU A 64 -42.92 -11.18 3.15
CA GLU A 64 -42.92 -10.84 1.72
C GLU A 64 -43.03 -9.34 1.37
N ASN A 65 -42.60 -8.45 2.26
CA ASN A 65 -42.32 -7.07 1.85
C ASN A 65 -41.00 -7.06 1.08
N PRO A 66 -40.83 -6.26 0.01
CA PRO A 66 -39.55 -6.15 -0.67
C PRO A 66 -38.52 -5.64 0.35
N LEU A 67 -37.76 -6.58 0.92
CA LEU A 67 -36.61 -6.29 1.75
C LEU A 67 -35.61 -5.61 0.82
N GLN A 68 -35.61 -4.27 0.82
CA GLN A 68 -34.43 -3.56 0.37
C GLN A 68 -33.35 -3.88 1.40
N VAL A 69 -32.54 -4.88 1.09
CA VAL A 69 -31.21 -4.97 1.70
C VAL A 69 -30.47 -3.78 1.14
N ALA A 70 -30.57 -2.64 1.82
CA ALA A 70 -29.51 -1.66 1.75
C ALA A 70 -28.28 -2.42 2.25
N PHE A 71 -27.41 -2.82 1.33
CA PHE A 71 -26.01 -2.97 1.68
C PHE A 71 -25.65 -1.59 2.22
N PHE A 72 -25.64 -1.46 3.54
CA PHE A 72 -24.91 -0.36 4.14
C PHE A 72 -23.49 -0.57 3.62
N GLU A 73 -23.10 0.21 2.62
CA GLU A 73 -21.71 0.59 2.47
C GLU A 73 -21.30 1.00 3.88
N ARG A 74 -20.63 0.10 4.60
CA ARG A 74 -20.26 0.36 5.98
C ARG A 74 -19.32 1.54 5.87
N THR A 75 -19.88 2.69 6.23
CA THR A 75 -19.38 3.80 7.03
C THR A 75 -17.87 3.99 6.99
N ASP A 76 -17.43 5.24 7.04
CA ASP A 76 -16.04 5.70 7.22
C ASP A 76 -15.36 5.17 8.52
N ILE A 77 -15.48 3.87 8.82
CA ILE A 77 -14.98 3.16 9.99
C ILE A 77 -13.80 2.30 9.57
N ALA A 78 -12.80 2.26 10.44
CA ALA A 78 -11.69 1.34 10.34
C ALA A 78 -12.15 -0.12 10.25
N ASN A 79 -11.74 -0.85 9.21
CA ASN A 79 -11.95 -2.28 9.05
C ASN A 79 -10.64 -3.05 9.00
N LYS A 80 -10.76 -4.36 9.20
CA LYS A 80 -9.69 -5.31 8.94
C LYS A 80 -10.12 -6.27 7.84
N LEU A 81 -9.43 -6.25 6.70
CA LEU A 81 -9.63 -7.18 5.60
C LEU A 81 -8.43 -8.13 5.53
N VAL A 82 -8.71 -9.39 5.21
CA VAL A 82 -7.71 -10.46 5.14
C VAL A 82 -8.04 -11.30 3.92
N GLY A 83 -7.10 -11.37 2.98
CA GLY A 83 -7.11 -12.23 1.81
C GLY A 83 -6.76 -13.67 2.14
N SER A 84 -6.49 -14.43 1.10
CA SER A 84 -6.34 -15.87 1.10
C SER A 84 -4.96 -16.26 0.55
N SER A 85 -4.81 -17.47 0.02
CA SER A 85 -3.55 -17.90 -0.59
C SER A 85 -3.61 -17.87 -2.13
N VAL A 86 -4.56 -17.11 -2.68
CA VAL A 86 -4.77 -16.90 -4.11
C VAL A 86 -5.06 -15.43 -4.33
N ALA A 87 -4.95 -14.97 -5.58
CA ALA A 87 -5.23 -13.59 -5.95
C ALA A 87 -6.61 -13.12 -5.46
N ASP A 88 -6.61 -12.04 -4.67
CA ASP A 88 -7.76 -11.38 -4.09
C ASP A 88 -7.93 -9.94 -4.59
N ASP A 89 -9.17 -9.43 -4.52
CA ASP A 89 -9.51 -8.03 -4.75
C ASP A 89 -10.07 -7.46 -3.44
N LEU A 90 -9.23 -6.68 -2.75
CA LEU A 90 -9.46 -6.20 -1.40
C LEU A 90 -9.57 -4.68 -1.42
N THR A 91 -10.78 -4.18 -1.15
CA THR A 91 -11.03 -2.73 -1.13
C THR A 91 -11.52 -2.29 0.26
N GLY A 92 -10.84 -1.30 0.83
CA GLY A 92 -11.20 -0.60 2.06
C GLY A 92 -12.39 0.33 1.92
N THR A 93 -12.56 1.17 2.92
CA THR A 93 -13.64 2.14 3.08
C THR A 93 -13.06 3.55 3.05
N ALA A 94 -13.64 4.50 3.78
CA ALA A 94 -13.05 5.84 3.92
C ALA A 94 -12.49 6.09 5.33
N GLY A 95 -12.44 5.05 6.17
CA GLY A 95 -11.83 5.07 7.49
C GLY A 95 -10.45 4.41 7.47
N HIS A 96 -9.77 4.40 8.62
CA HIS A 96 -8.42 3.83 8.78
C HIS A 96 -8.42 2.29 8.71
N ASP A 97 -8.22 1.73 7.53
CA ASP A 97 -8.31 0.32 7.26
C ASP A 97 -6.97 -0.43 7.48
N THR A 98 -7.08 -1.72 7.76
CA THR A 98 -5.94 -2.63 7.78
C THR A 98 -6.22 -3.79 6.84
N ILE A 99 -5.43 -3.94 5.78
CA ILE A 99 -5.65 -4.94 4.74
C ILE A 99 -4.39 -5.81 4.59
N PHE A 100 -4.60 -7.14 4.57
CA PHE A 100 -3.54 -8.12 4.33
C PHE A 100 -3.94 -9.00 3.13
N GLY A 101 -3.14 -9.05 2.07
CA GLY A 101 -3.33 -9.91 0.89
C GLY A 101 -3.02 -11.38 1.16
N HIS A 102 -1.89 -11.64 1.83
CA HIS A 102 -1.30 -12.95 2.10
C HIS A 102 -0.54 -13.51 0.89
N ASP A 103 -0.90 -14.68 0.35
CA ASP A 103 -0.21 -15.21 -0.84
C ASP A 103 -1.13 -14.98 -2.04
N GLY A 104 -0.59 -14.65 -3.20
CA GLY A 104 -1.41 -14.34 -4.37
C GLY A 104 -0.85 -13.15 -5.13
N ASN A 105 -1.45 -12.83 -6.26
CA ASN A 105 -1.20 -11.55 -6.91
C ASN A 105 -2.43 -10.69 -6.63
N ASP A 106 -2.38 -9.92 -5.57
CA ASP A 106 -3.52 -9.25 -4.99
C ASP A 106 -3.69 -7.83 -5.54
N ILE A 107 -4.93 -7.37 -5.57
CA ILE A 107 -5.28 -5.97 -5.82
C ILE A 107 -5.82 -5.40 -4.51
N ILE A 108 -5.14 -4.39 -3.97
CA ILE A 108 -5.46 -3.80 -2.67
C ILE A 108 -5.68 -2.29 -2.83
N SER A 109 -6.81 -1.78 -2.33
CA SER A 109 -7.12 -0.34 -2.33
C SER A 109 -7.57 0.12 -0.94
N GLY A 110 -6.87 1.08 -0.34
CA GLY A 110 -7.22 1.70 0.96
C GLY A 110 -8.33 2.75 0.85
N ARG A 111 -8.26 3.56 -0.23
CA ARG A 111 -9.14 4.69 -0.58
C ARG A 111 -8.92 5.94 0.25
N LYS A 112 -9.56 6.09 1.41
CA LYS A 112 -9.37 7.27 2.26
C LYS A 112 -9.12 6.84 3.69
N GLY A 113 -8.42 7.69 4.42
CA GLY A 113 -8.01 7.41 5.78
C GLY A 113 -6.55 6.96 5.79
N ASP A 114 -5.91 7.10 6.94
CA ASP A 114 -4.57 6.57 7.18
C ASP A 114 -4.64 5.03 7.27
N ASP A 115 -4.23 4.35 6.22
CA ASP A 115 -4.39 2.90 6.04
C ASP A 115 -3.10 2.10 6.28
N LEU A 116 -3.24 0.83 6.65
CA LEU A 116 -2.15 -0.15 6.70
C LEU A 116 -2.41 -1.27 5.70
N LEU A 117 -1.65 -1.29 4.60
CA LEU A 117 -1.84 -2.20 3.48
C LEU A 117 -0.63 -3.11 3.32
N ARG A 118 -0.85 -4.42 3.21
CA ARG A 118 0.22 -5.40 2.96
C ARG A 118 -0.20 -6.38 1.88
N GLY A 119 0.60 -6.51 0.82
CA GLY A 119 0.44 -7.51 -0.24
C GLY A 119 0.74 -8.90 0.32
N GLY A 120 2.02 -9.21 0.48
CA GLY A 120 2.48 -10.45 1.09
C GLY A 120 3.43 -11.19 0.17
N ALA A 121 3.01 -12.30 -0.43
CA ALA A 121 3.82 -13.05 -1.38
C ALA A 121 3.12 -13.14 -2.73
N GLY A 122 3.85 -12.89 -3.81
CA GLY A 122 3.34 -12.77 -5.16
C GLY A 122 3.39 -11.32 -5.63
N ASN A 123 2.95 -11.05 -6.86
CA ASN A 123 3.09 -9.74 -7.46
C ASN A 123 1.82 -8.92 -7.23
N ASP A 124 1.87 -8.02 -6.27
CA ASP A 124 0.73 -7.29 -5.75
C ASP A 124 0.61 -5.88 -6.36
N ALA A 125 -0.62 -5.37 -6.45
CA ALA A 125 -0.93 -4.00 -6.82
C ALA A 125 -1.65 -3.31 -5.65
N ILE A 126 -1.01 -2.31 -5.05
CA ILE A 126 -1.46 -1.68 -3.82
C ILE A 126 -1.61 -0.16 -4.01
N GLU A 127 -2.79 0.37 -3.73
CA GLU A 127 -3.11 1.81 -3.74
C GLU A 127 -3.56 2.26 -2.34
N GLY A 128 -2.85 3.22 -1.75
CA GLY A 128 -3.20 3.85 -0.47
C GLY A 128 -4.44 4.72 -0.63
N GLY A 129 -4.29 5.80 -1.41
CA GLY A 129 -5.37 6.72 -1.72
C GLY A 129 -5.13 8.06 -1.04
N ALA A 130 -6.06 8.53 -0.21
CA ALA A 130 -5.93 9.79 0.50
C ALA A 130 -5.82 9.58 2.00
N GLY A 131 -4.76 10.06 2.62
CA GLY A 131 -4.47 9.78 4.02
C GLY A 131 -2.99 9.51 4.18
N ARG A 132 -2.54 9.29 5.41
CA ARG A 132 -1.15 8.89 5.66
C ARG A 132 -1.05 7.39 5.71
N ASP A 133 -0.68 6.80 4.59
CA ASP A 133 -0.76 5.37 4.39
C ASP A 133 0.58 4.67 4.62
N SER A 134 0.51 3.42 5.05
CA SER A 134 1.65 2.53 5.15
C SER A 134 1.45 1.30 4.26
N LEU A 135 2.20 1.26 3.17
CA LEU A 135 2.14 0.20 2.17
C LEU A 135 3.38 -0.70 2.25
N ARG A 136 3.15 -2.00 2.18
CA ARG A 136 4.18 -3.02 2.07
C ARG A 136 3.83 -3.98 0.94
N GLY A 137 4.70 -4.08 -0.07
CA GLY A 137 4.60 -5.08 -1.14
C GLY A 137 4.80 -6.48 -0.59
N GLY A 138 6.06 -6.85 -0.35
CA GLY A 138 6.44 -8.12 0.26
C GLY A 138 7.41 -8.89 -0.63
N ASP A 139 7.15 -10.17 -0.84
CA ASP A 139 7.93 -10.98 -1.78
C ASP A 139 7.24 -10.93 -3.14
N GLY A 140 7.92 -10.55 -4.22
CA GLY A 140 7.35 -10.48 -5.57
C GLY A 140 7.67 -9.14 -6.24
N ASP A 141 7.38 -9.04 -7.54
CA ASP A 141 7.53 -7.76 -8.24
C ASP A 141 6.25 -6.95 -8.04
N ASP A 142 6.26 -5.99 -7.12
CA ASP A 142 5.05 -5.28 -6.68
C ASP A 142 4.89 -3.89 -7.33
N VAL A 143 3.65 -3.40 -7.34
CA VAL A 143 3.30 -2.04 -7.75
C VAL A 143 2.61 -1.31 -6.60
N LEU A 144 3.24 -0.27 -6.06
CA LEU A 144 2.76 0.50 -4.92
C LEU A 144 2.50 1.96 -5.33
N ASN A 145 1.37 2.51 -4.89
CA ASN A 145 1.01 3.91 -5.05
C ASN A 145 0.47 4.48 -3.74
N GLY A 146 1.14 5.48 -3.17
CA GLY A 146 0.75 6.11 -1.90
C GLY A 146 -0.51 6.96 -2.09
N GLY A 147 -0.44 7.90 -3.04
CA GLY A 147 -1.58 8.70 -3.45
C GLY A 147 -1.42 10.14 -3.00
N SER A 148 -2.15 10.58 -1.97
CA SER A 148 -2.06 11.94 -1.44
C SER A 148 -1.87 11.95 0.06
N ASP A 149 -1.18 12.99 0.55
CA ASP A 149 -0.64 13.13 1.90
C ASP A 149 0.67 12.35 2.06
N ALA A 150 1.19 12.24 3.29
CA ALA A 150 2.55 11.75 3.54
C ALA A 150 2.57 10.25 3.82
N ASP A 151 3.10 9.48 2.89
CA ASP A 151 3.02 8.02 2.87
C ASP A 151 4.35 7.32 3.15
N GLY A 152 4.26 6.09 3.63
CA GLY A 152 5.40 5.18 3.80
C GLY A 152 5.25 3.93 2.96
N LEU A 153 6.07 3.77 1.93
CA LEU A 153 6.01 2.67 0.97
C LEU A 153 7.29 1.83 1.04
N ALA A 154 7.13 0.52 1.13
CA ALA A 154 8.26 -0.42 1.11
C ALA A 154 7.96 -1.62 0.20
N GLY A 155 8.75 -1.80 -0.87
CA GLY A 155 8.65 -2.90 -1.82
C GLY A 155 9.04 -4.26 -1.20
N HIS A 156 10.20 -4.31 -0.54
CA HIS A 156 10.85 -5.49 0.03
C HIS A 156 11.64 -6.32 -0.98
N ALA A 157 11.15 -7.45 -1.47
CA ALA A 157 11.95 -8.36 -2.28
C ALA A 157 11.33 -8.53 -3.65
N GLY A 158 12.05 -8.20 -4.71
CA GLY A 158 11.56 -8.21 -6.08
C GLY A 158 11.91 -6.91 -6.79
N ASN A 159 11.52 -6.78 -8.05
CA ASN A 159 11.78 -5.56 -8.82
C ASN A 159 10.53 -4.69 -8.78
N ASP A 160 10.48 -3.79 -7.79
CA ASP A 160 9.28 -3.08 -7.42
C ASP A 160 9.11 -1.77 -8.20
N ARG A 161 7.85 -1.35 -8.35
CA ARG A 161 7.48 -0.02 -8.86
C ARG A 161 6.74 0.75 -7.79
N ILE A 162 7.37 1.80 -7.29
CA ILE A 162 6.87 2.56 -6.14
C ILE A 162 6.66 4.03 -6.54
N ASN A 163 5.43 4.51 -6.38
CA ASN A 163 5.08 5.93 -6.55
C ASN A 163 4.60 6.51 -5.21
N GLY A 164 5.26 7.56 -4.72
CA GLY A 164 4.84 8.28 -3.51
C GLY A 164 3.54 9.04 -3.75
N GLY A 165 3.58 10.01 -4.66
CA GLY A 165 2.40 10.78 -5.06
C GLY A 165 2.49 12.22 -4.61
N VAL A 166 1.40 12.75 -4.08
CA VAL A 166 1.37 14.12 -3.54
C VAL A 166 1.62 14.07 -2.05
N GLY A 167 2.79 14.44 -1.56
CA GLY A 167 3.09 14.11 -0.18
C GLY A 167 4.42 14.59 0.34
N ASN A 168 4.85 14.03 1.45
CA ASN A 168 6.26 14.04 1.81
C ASN A 168 6.55 12.60 2.16
N ASP A 169 6.96 11.84 1.17
CA ASP A 169 6.84 10.39 1.21
C ASP A 169 8.16 9.74 1.58
N VAL A 170 8.09 8.52 2.10
CA VAL A 170 9.25 7.69 2.37
C VAL A 170 9.15 6.41 1.55
N LEU A 171 10.03 6.28 0.57
CA LEU A 171 10.04 5.18 -0.38
C LEU A 171 11.27 4.30 -0.15
N GLY A 172 11.03 3.01 0.05
CA GLY A 172 12.06 1.97 0.11
C GLY A 172 11.83 0.90 -0.94
N GLY A 173 12.76 0.68 -1.86
CA GLY A 173 12.71 -0.41 -2.83
C GLY A 173 12.91 -1.75 -2.12
N GLY A 174 14.13 -2.02 -1.68
CA GLY A 174 14.46 -3.20 -0.88
C GLY A 174 15.55 -4.02 -1.54
N GLN A 175 15.22 -5.20 -2.06
CA GLN A 175 16.12 -6.08 -2.78
C GLN A 175 15.59 -6.25 -4.19
N GLY A 176 16.39 -6.00 -5.21
CA GLY A 176 15.99 -6.11 -6.60
C GLY A 176 16.29 -4.82 -7.35
N ASP A 177 16.04 -4.79 -8.65
CA ASP A 177 16.25 -3.59 -9.46
C ASP A 177 14.95 -2.76 -9.44
N ASP A 178 14.85 -1.80 -8.53
CA ASP A 178 13.61 -1.09 -8.24
C ASP A 178 13.45 0.22 -9.04
N ILE A 179 12.20 0.67 -9.18
CA ILE A 179 11.86 1.98 -9.74
C ILE A 179 11.05 2.78 -8.72
N LEU A 180 11.63 3.87 -8.19
CA LEU A 180 11.01 4.74 -7.21
C LEU A 180 10.78 6.14 -7.79
N ASN A 181 9.59 6.68 -7.56
CA ASN A 181 9.18 8.02 -7.99
C ASN A 181 8.46 8.77 -6.86
N GLY A 182 9.09 9.79 -6.29
CA GLY A 182 8.50 10.62 -5.22
C GLY A 182 7.32 11.45 -5.69
N GLN A 183 7.43 12.00 -6.91
CA GLN A 183 6.49 12.94 -7.53
C GLN A 183 6.50 14.35 -6.93
N SER A 184 5.69 14.67 -5.93
CA SER A 184 5.61 16.06 -5.45
C SER A 184 5.67 16.17 -3.95
N GLY A 185 6.46 17.15 -3.50
CA GLY A 185 6.74 17.44 -2.11
C GLY A 185 8.15 17.01 -1.74
N ARG A 186 8.43 16.83 -0.46
CA ARG A 186 9.79 16.49 0.00
C ARG A 186 9.84 15.02 0.34
N ASP A 187 10.47 14.27 -0.55
CA ASP A 187 10.48 12.83 -0.47
C ASP A 187 11.84 12.31 -0.01
N VAL A 188 11.81 11.11 0.59
CA VAL A 188 12.98 10.35 0.99
C VAL A 188 12.99 9.05 0.23
N LEU A 189 13.95 8.87 -0.67
CA LEU A 189 14.06 7.71 -1.53
C LEU A 189 15.28 6.88 -1.13
N LYS A 190 15.07 5.57 -0.98
CA LYS A 190 16.12 4.58 -0.78
C LYS A 190 15.81 3.39 -1.69
N GLY A 191 16.63 3.19 -2.73
CA GLY A 191 16.53 2.03 -3.61
C GLY A 191 16.76 0.73 -2.84
N GLY A 192 18.02 0.38 -2.57
CA GLY A 192 18.33 -0.72 -1.66
C GLY A 192 19.51 -1.55 -2.13
N GLU A 193 19.30 -2.86 -2.24
CA GLU A 193 20.22 -3.76 -2.95
C GLU A 193 19.72 -3.94 -4.38
N GLY A 194 20.60 -3.93 -5.38
CA GLY A 194 20.22 -3.96 -6.78
C GLY A 194 20.57 -2.66 -7.48
N SER A 195 20.21 -2.55 -8.75
CA SER A 195 20.46 -1.37 -9.58
C SER A 195 19.18 -0.57 -9.76
N ASP A 196 19.02 0.47 -8.94
CA ASP A 196 17.76 1.16 -8.78
C ASP A 196 17.64 2.40 -9.68
N VAL A 197 16.40 2.76 -10.02
CA VAL A 197 16.08 4.01 -10.72
C VAL A 197 15.25 4.90 -9.80
N LEU A 198 15.81 6.04 -9.41
CA LEU A 198 15.20 6.96 -8.46
C LEU A 198 14.87 8.28 -9.15
N THR A 199 13.63 8.75 -8.97
CA THR A 199 13.16 10.06 -9.45
C THR A 199 12.55 10.80 -8.26
N GLY A 200 13.14 11.92 -7.85
CA GLY A 200 12.64 12.70 -6.71
C GLY A 200 11.34 13.41 -7.05
N GLY A 201 11.33 14.09 -8.18
CA GLY A 201 10.23 14.90 -8.67
C GLY A 201 10.37 16.36 -8.23
N VAL A 202 9.24 16.98 -7.90
CA VAL A 202 9.19 18.38 -7.50
C VAL A 202 9.33 18.48 -6.00
N GLY A 203 10.42 19.08 -5.54
CA GLY A 203 10.56 19.47 -4.14
C GLY A 203 12.00 19.53 -3.71
N ARG A 204 12.29 19.02 -2.51
CA ARG A 204 13.64 19.06 -1.93
C ARG A 204 13.99 17.68 -1.42
N ASP A 205 14.35 16.80 -2.33
CA ASP A 205 14.32 15.38 -2.05
C ASP A 205 15.61 14.88 -1.42
N THR A 206 15.52 13.77 -0.70
CA THR A 206 16.67 13.12 -0.08
C THR A 206 16.84 11.72 -0.63
N PHE A 207 17.96 11.49 -1.31
CA PHE A 207 18.34 10.16 -1.80
C PHE A 207 19.30 9.51 -0.79
N ILE A 208 18.95 8.34 -0.26
CA ILE A 208 19.73 7.63 0.75
C ILE A 208 20.41 6.41 0.12
N PHE A 209 21.73 6.37 0.23
CA PHE A 209 22.53 5.23 -0.17
C PHE A 209 23.24 4.62 1.03
N VAL A 210 23.37 3.29 1.03
CA VAL A 210 24.11 2.55 2.05
C VAL A 210 25.26 1.83 1.35
N ASN A 211 26.49 2.11 1.79
CA ASN A 211 27.65 1.43 1.21
C ASN A 211 27.63 -0.08 1.54
N GLY A 212 28.01 -0.90 0.55
CA GLY A 212 28.23 -2.34 0.73
C GLY A 212 27.23 -3.27 0.03
N HIS A 213 26.31 -2.75 -0.78
CA HIS A 213 25.44 -3.55 -1.64
C HIS A 213 25.97 -3.56 -3.08
N ALA A 214 25.63 -4.60 -3.85
CA ALA A 214 25.99 -4.68 -5.26
C ALA A 214 24.90 -3.99 -6.10
N GLY A 215 25.30 -3.25 -7.14
CA GLY A 215 24.37 -2.56 -8.04
C GLY A 215 24.86 -1.16 -8.43
N GLN A 216 24.20 -0.58 -9.43
CA GLN A 216 24.44 0.78 -9.91
C GLN A 216 23.12 1.55 -9.91
N ASP A 217 23.01 2.53 -9.03
CA ASP A 217 21.79 3.31 -8.89
C ASP A 217 21.83 4.53 -9.81
N ARG A 218 20.66 4.96 -10.28
CA ARG A 218 20.54 6.11 -11.18
C ARG A 218 19.46 7.06 -10.70
N ILE A 219 19.87 8.29 -10.39
CA ILE A 219 18.96 9.41 -10.10
C ILE A 219 18.70 10.17 -11.41
N THR A 220 17.43 10.35 -11.75
CA THR A 220 17.02 10.84 -13.09
C THR A 220 16.87 12.36 -13.19
N ASP A 221 16.64 13.05 -12.07
CA ASP A 221 16.19 14.45 -12.04
C ASP A 221 16.82 15.30 -10.94
N PHE A 222 17.99 14.88 -10.43
CA PHE A 222 18.66 15.53 -9.30
C PHE A 222 18.85 17.06 -9.50
N ASP A 223 18.24 17.86 -8.62
CA ASP A 223 18.42 19.30 -8.54
C ASP A 223 19.37 19.65 -7.38
N HIS A 224 20.63 19.93 -7.71
CA HIS A 224 21.66 20.31 -6.71
C HIS A 224 21.32 21.56 -5.88
N SER A 225 20.36 22.39 -6.30
CA SER A 225 19.91 23.57 -5.55
C SER A 225 18.85 23.24 -4.48
N ALA A 226 18.20 22.08 -4.59
CA ALA A 226 17.06 21.70 -3.78
C ALA A 226 17.29 20.39 -3.00
N ASP A 227 17.87 19.40 -3.68
CA ASP A 227 17.97 18.01 -3.25
C ASP A 227 19.22 17.73 -2.42
N THR A 228 19.26 16.54 -1.82
CA THR A 228 20.36 16.10 -0.99
C THR A 228 20.62 14.62 -1.19
N ILE A 229 21.90 14.25 -1.33
CA ILE A 229 22.34 12.87 -1.30
C ILE A 229 22.90 12.58 0.10
N ARG A 230 22.39 11.56 0.76
CA ARG A 230 22.88 11.04 2.04
C ARG A 230 23.50 9.68 1.84
N ILE A 231 24.76 9.53 2.24
CA ILE A 231 25.46 8.26 2.13
C ILE A 231 25.86 7.76 3.51
N SER A 232 25.34 6.59 3.88
CA SER A 232 25.67 5.90 5.12
C SER A 232 26.76 4.86 4.87
N LEU A 233 27.90 4.99 5.54
CA LEU A 233 29.03 4.08 5.40
C LEU A 233 28.94 2.96 6.44
N ARG A 234 28.60 1.73 6.03
CA ARG A 234 28.69 0.53 6.91
C ARG A 234 30.15 0.10 7.16
N ALA A 235 31.01 0.35 6.17
CA ALA A 235 32.46 0.17 6.21
C ALA A 235 33.09 1.10 5.14
N GLY A 236 34.38 1.42 5.27
CA GLY A 236 35.11 2.35 4.39
C GLY A 236 35.38 3.71 5.03
N ASN A 237 36.35 4.44 4.47
CA ASN A 237 36.62 5.82 4.89
C ASN A 237 35.94 6.79 3.91
N ALA A 238 35.54 7.97 4.40
CA ALA A 238 35.13 9.09 3.55
C ALA A 238 36.16 9.42 2.44
N ALA A 239 37.42 9.04 2.63
CA ALA A 239 38.50 9.19 1.66
C ALA A 239 38.37 8.30 0.40
N ASP A 240 37.53 7.25 0.45
CA ASP A 240 37.31 6.32 -0.67
C ASP A 240 36.22 6.81 -1.63
N LEU A 241 35.60 7.96 -1.31
CA LEU A 241 34.58 8.60 -2.12
C LEU A 241 35.19 9.26 -3.35
N GLN A 242 34.77 8.79 -4.51
CA GLN A 242 35.18 9.31 -5.81
C GLN A 242 33.99 9.96 -6.48
N VAL A 243 34.19 11.17 -7.00
CA VAL A 243 33.23 11.85 -7.84
C VAL A 243 33.89 12.08 -9.18
N THR A 244 33.30 11.51 -10.23
CA THR A 244 33.79 11.66 -11.61
C THR A 244 32.65 12.13 -12.49
N SER A 245 32.97 12.76 -13.61
CA SER A 245 31.97 13.13 -14.61
C SER A 245 32.33 12.50 -15.95
N ALA A 246 31.33 11.91 -16.60
CA ALA A 246 31.48 11.31 -17.92
C ALA A 246 30.16 11.43 -18.69
N ALA A 247 30.25 11.68 -19.99
CA ALA A 247 29.09 11.79 -20.90
C ALA A 247 27.96 12.76 -20.45
N GLY A 248 28.26 13.76 -19.62
CA GLY A 248 27.27 14.71 -19.11
C GLY A 248 26.54 14.26 -17.83
N SER A 249 26.90 13.10 -17.27
CA SER A 249 26.45 12.63 -15.96
C SER A 249 27.57 12.73 -14.93
N THR A 250 27.19 12.77 -13.65
CA THR A 250 28.11 12.67 -12.51
C THR A 250 27.97 11.29 -11.91
N PHE A 251 29.11 10.64 -11.65
CA PHE A 251 29.20 9.34 -11.01
C PHE A 251 29.80 9.54 -9.63
N ILE A 252 29.08 9.12 -8.60
CA ILE A 252 29.51 9.17 -7.20
C ILE A 252 29.71 7.74 -6.76
N GLY A 253 30.93 7.37 -6.36
CA GLY A 253 31.21 6.02 -5.92
C GLY A 253 32.05 5.92 -4.65
N ILE A 254 31.87 4.84 -3.91
CA ILE A 254 32.68 4.50 -2.73
C ILE A 254 33.23 3.09 -2.94
N GLY A 255 34.48 3.01 -3.40
CA GLY A 255 35.09 1.73 -3.77
C GLY A 255 34.49 1.11 -5.03
N THR A 256 33.37 0.39 -4.92
CA THR A 256 32.78 -0.44 -6.01
C THR A 256 31.29 -0.20 -6.28
N VAL A 257 30.67 0.74 -5.58
CA VAL A 257 29.27 1.16 -5.83
C VAL A 257 29.30 2.48 -6.57
N ASP A 258 28.57 2.60 -7.67
CA ASP A 258 28.44 3.82 -8.46
C ASP A 258 26.98 4.29 -8.45
N VAL A 259 26.76 5.55 -8.05
CA VAL A 259 25.50 6.28 -8.24
C VAL A 259 25.67 7.22 -9.42
N GLU A 260 24.84 7.07 -10.45
CA GLU A 260 24.77 8.00 -11.58
C GLU A 260 23.73 9.09 -11.32
N LEU A 261 24.14 10.35 -11.43
CA LEU A 261 23.26 11.50 -11.58
C LEU A 261 23.10 11.80 -13.07
N SER A 262 22.00 11.33 -13.67
CA SER A 262 21.81 11.40 -15.11
C SER A 262 21.64 12.83 -15.59
N GLY A 263 22.50 13.26 -16.51
CA GLY A 263 22.42 14.60 -17.12
C GLY A 263 22.84 15.75 -16.20
N VAL A 264 23.37 15.45 -15.01
CA VAL A 264 23.88 16.43 -14.05
C VAL A 264 25.41 16.39 -14.03
N VAL A 265 26.05 17.54 -14.20
CA VAL A 265 27.50 17.70 -14.02
C VAL A 265 27.75 18.58 -12.80
N LEU A 266 28.18 17.98 -11.69
CA LEU A 266 28.53 18.72 -10.47
C LEU A 266 29.96 19.26 -10.54
N GLY A 267 30.15 20.51 -10.07
CA GLY A 267 31.46 21.05 -9.76
C GLY A 267 31.90 20.68 -8.33
N GLU A 268 33.19 20.89 -8.00
CA GLU A 268 33.73 20.60 -6.66
C GLU A 268 33.01 21.35 -5.52
N ALA A 269 32.34 22.48 -5.81
CA ALA A 269 31.63 23.30 -4.84
C ALA A 269 30.17 22.85 -4.57
N ASP A 270 29.63 21.97 -5.40
CA ASP A 270 28.20 21.58 -5.37
C ASP A 270 27.93 20.39 -4.45
N ILE A 271 28.98 19.90 -3.76
CA ILE A 271 28.95 18.61 -3.07
C ILE A 271 29.12 18.83 -1.56
N VAL A 272 28.00 18.81 -0.83
CA VAL A 272 27.98 18.89 0.63
C VAL A 272 27.70 17.51 1.21
N PHE A 273 28.76 16.79 1.58
CA PHE A 273 28.62 15.51 2.27
C PHE A 273 28.30 15.73 3.75
N GLN A 274 27.15 15.20 4.19
CA GLN A 274 26.86 15.03 5.61
C GLN A 274 27.11 13.56 5.98
N PHE A 275 28.22 13.32 6.68
CA PHE A 275 28.47 12.04 7.34
C PHE A 275 27.64 11.98 8.63
N VAL A 276 26.84 10.93 8.77
CA VAL A 276 26.04 10.66 9.98
C VAL A 276 26.69 9.56 10.80
#